data_AF-X0XEQ0-F1
#
_entry.id   AF-X0XEQ0-F1
#
_cell.length_a   1.000
_cell.length_b   1.000
_cell.length_c   1.000
_cell.angle_alpha   90.00
_cell.angle_beta   90.00
_cell.angle_gamma   90.00
#
_symmetry.space_group_name_H-M   'P 1'
#
loop_
_entity.id
_entity.type
_entity.pdbx_description
1 polymer ?
#
loop_
_entity_poly.entity_id
_entity_poly.type
_entity_poly.pdbx_seq_one_letter_code
_entity_poly.pdbx_strand_id
1 'polypeptide(L)'
;VWQQEHEHTVTMDTSTAGEKTGTITIHATGATETERIVTVMGEVLEVSYATGDMNCDGSVNFFDIDSFVLAVTDPVAYEAAYPDCDLLLADCNGDGAVDFFDIDAFVALIIP
;
A
#
# COMPACT_ATOMS: atom_id res chain seq x y z
N VAL A 1 13.51 -28.16 -35.08
CA VAL A 1 13.10 -28.42 -33.69
C VAL A 1 12.38 -27.17 -33.23
N TRP A 2 11.07 -27.24 -33.02
CA TRP A 2 10.27 -26.10 -32.57
C TRP A 2 10.47 -25.95 -31.07
N GLN A 3 10.95 -24.80 -30.61
CA GLN A 3 10.88 -24.46 -29.18
C GLN A 3 9.46 -23.96 -28.92
N GLN A 4 8.72 -24.68 -28.08
CA GLN A 4 7.39 -24.30 -27.67
C GLN A 4 7.53 -23.54 -26.35
N GLU A 5 7.25 -22.24 -26.38
CA GLU A 5 7.22 -21.41 -25.18
C GLU A 5 5.99 -21.82 -24.35
N HIS A 6 6.19 -22.03 -23.05
CA HIS A 6 5.14 -22.36 -22.10
C HIS A 6 5.06 -21.22 -21.08
N GLU A 7 3.95 -20.49 -21.07
CA GLU A 7 3.68 -19.43 -20.11
C GLU A 7 2.92 -20.04 -18.90
N HIS A 8 3.44 -19.82 -17.70
CA HIS A 8 2.81 -20.23 -16.45
C HIS A 8 2.75 -19.04 -15.50
N THR A 9 1.53 -18.60 -15.16
CA THR A 9 1.31 -17.50 -14.21
C THR A 9 1.22 -18.05 -12.79
N VAL A 10 1.97 -17.46 -11.86
CA VAL A 10 1.81 -17.69 -10.42
C VAL A 10 1.22 -16.43 -9.83
N THR A 11 0.07 -16.55 -9.17
CA THR A 11 -0.59 -15.46 -8.46
C THR A 11 -0.43 -15.65 -6.95
N MET A 12 -0.19 -14.55 -6.23
CA MET A 12 -0.11 -14.54 -4.77
C MET A 12 -1.12 -13.52 -4.23
N ASP A 13 -1.80 -13.86 -3.14
CA ASP A 13 -2.79 -12.99 -2.52
C ASP A 13 -2.11 -11.87 -1.72
N THR A 14 -2.36 -10.63 -2.14
CA THR A 14 -1.82 -9.40 -1.53
C THR A 14 -2.89 -8.59 -0.79
N SER A 15 -4.07 -9.15 -0.53
CA SER A 15 -5.17 -8.46 0.16
C SER A 15 -4.89 -8.09 1.62
N THR A 16 -3.76 -8.53 2.17
CA THR A 16 -3.34 -8.23 3.54
C THR A 16 -1.85 -7.94 3.58
N ALA A 17 -1.43 -6.96 4.37
CA ALA A 17 -0.03 -6.64 4.61
C ALA A 17 0.75 -7.82 5.25
N GLY A 18 2.08 -7.75 5.19
CA GLY A 18 3.00 -8.72 5.80
C GLY A 18 3.61 -9.76 4.83
N GLU A 19 4.63 -10.46 5.32
CA GLU A 19 5.41 -11.43 4.54
C GLU A 19 4.52 -12.56 3.99
N LYS A 20 4.60 -12.77 2.68
CA LYS A 20 3.90 -13.86 1.99
C LYS A 20 4.95 -14.80 1.39
N THR A 21 4.83 -16.08 1.70
CA THR A 21 5.74 -17.11 1.19
C THR A 21 4.98 -18.12 0.33
N GLY A 22 5.48 -18.41 -0.87
CA GLY A 22 4.95 -19.44 -1.75
C GLY A 22 6.08 -20.25 -2.39
N THR A 23 5.84 -21.53 -2.67
CA THR A 23 6.80 -22.40 -3.36
C THR A 23 6.39 -22.62 -4.81
N ILE A 24 7.26 -22.27 -5.75
CA ILE A 24 7.11 -22.63 -7.16
C ILE A 24 7.89 -23.92 -7.41
N THR A 25 7.20 -25.01 -7.76
CA THR A 25 7.83 -26.28 -8.10
C THR A 25 7.84 -26.46 -9.61
N ILE A 26 9.03 -26.38 -10.23
CA ILE A 26 9.21 -26.62 -11.67
C ILE A 26 9.68 -28.07 -11.87
N HIS A 27 8.82 -28.91 -12.45
CA HIS A 27 9.19 -30.26 -12.85
C HIS A 27 9.72 -30.26 -14.29
N ALA A 28 11.04 -30.22 -14.46
CA ALA A 28 11.66 -30.44 -15.77
C ALA A 28 11.70 -31.93 -16.10
N THR A 29 11.07 -32.36 -17.20
CA THR A 29 11.20 -33.72 -17.71
C THR A 29 12.42 -33.83 -18.64
N GLY A 30 13.45 -34.57 -18.23
CA GLY A 30 14.48 -35.10 -19.14
C GLY A 30 15.92 -34.54 -19.08
N ALA A 31 16.37 -33.90 -17.99
CA ALA A 31 17.79 -33.51 -17.86
C ALA A 31 18.55 -34.47 -16.93
N THR A 32 19.70 -34.99 -17.40
CA THR A 32 20.54 -35.95 -16.67
C THR A 32 21.51 -35.34 -15.66
N GLU A 33 21.57 -34.03 -15.41
CA GLU A 33 22.34 -33.47 -14.29
C GLU A 33 21.77 -32.19 -13.66
N THR A 34 21.93 -32.18 -12.32
CA THR A 34 22.08 -31.12 -11.30
C THR A 34 21.11 -29.93 -11.23
N GLU A 35 20.31 -29.98 -10.17
CA GLU A 35 19.80 -28.90 -9.32
C GLU A 35 19.88 -27.47 -9.91
N ARG A 36 18.70 -26.92 -10.22
CA ARG A 36 18.53 -25.53 -10.62
C ARG A 36 17.67 -24.81 -9.58
N ILE A 37 18.29 -23.87 -8.87
CA ILE A 37 17.62 -23.02 -7.88
C ILE A 37 17.01 -21.83 -8.63
N VAL A 38 15.68 -21.77 -8.68
CA VAL A 38 14.95 -20.57 -9.11
C VAL A 38 14.62 -19.77 -7.85
N THR A 39 15.28 -18.62 -7.69
CA THR A 39 15.01 -17.70 -6.58
C THR A 39 14.06 -16.62 -7.07
N VAL A 40 12.84 -16.60 -6.52
CA VAL A 40 11.88 -15.51 -6.73
C VAL A 40 11.99 -14.59 -5.52
N MET A 41 12.53 -13.39 -5.73
CA MET A 41 12.53 -12.33 -4.72
C MET A 41 11.35 -11.41 -5.04
N GLY A 42 10.40 -11.29 -4.11
CA GLY A 42 9.33 -10.30 -4.15
C GLY A 42 9.50 -9.36 -2.96
N GLU A 43 9.34 -8.06 -3.20
CA GLU A 43 9.29 -7.03 -2.16
C GLU A 43 7.88 -6.45 -2.17
N VAL A 44 7.21 -6.48 -1.02
CA VAL A 44 5.98 -5.72 -0.80
C VAL A 44 6.42 -4.41 -0.17
N LEU A 45 6.38 -3.32 -0.95
CA LEU A 45 6.66 -1.99 -0.44
C LEU A 45 5.43 -1.50 0.33
N GLU A 46 5.58 -1.22 1.61
CA GLU A 46 4.59 -0.47 2.39
C GLU A 46 4.49 0.93 1.76
N VAL A 47 3.32 1.30 1.27
CA VAL A 47 3.09 2.68 0.82
C VAL A 47 2.82 3.51 2.06
N SER A 48 3.87 4.14 2.60
CA SER A 48 3.69 5.13 3.67
C SER A 48 3.40 6.49 3.05
N TYR A 49 2.18 6.98 3.27
CA TYR A 49 1.78 8.33 2.87
C TYR A 49 2.27 9.37 3.90
N ALA A 50 2.44 10.61 3.46
CA ALA A 50 2.87 11.69 4.34
C ALA A 50 1.72 12.13 5.24
N THR A 51 2.01 12.67 6.44
CA THR A 51 1.01 13.36 7.27
C THR A 51 0.29 14.42 6.42
N GLY A 52 -1.04 14.44 6.45
CA GLY A 52 -1.89 15.30 5.63
C GLY A 52 -2.25 14.75 4.24
N ASP A 53 -1.70 13.62 3.80
CA ASP A 53 -2.12 12.96 2.55
C ASP A 53 -3.34 12.08 2.84
N MET A 54 -4.51 12.70 2.83
CA MET A 54 -5.76 12.12 3.31
C MET A 54 -6.53 11.36 2.23
N ASN A 55 -6.17 11.55 0.97
CA ASN A 55 -6.70 10.75 -0.13
C ASN A 55 -5.73 9.63 -0.56
N CYS A 56 -4.54 9.57 0.05
CA CYS A 56 -3.52 8.57 -0.21
C CYS A 56 -3.10 8.49 -1.69
N ASP A 57 -2.88 9.66 -2.31
CA ASP A 57 -2.41 9.78 -3.70
C ASP A 57 -0.90 10.07 -3.82
N GLY A 58 -0.22 10.25 -2.68
CA GLY A 58 1.21 10.53 -2.60
C GLY A 58 1.57 12.01 -2.60
N SER A 59 0.59 12.92 -2.57
CA SER A 59 0.79 14.37 -2.60
C SER A 59 -0.10 15.10 -1.62
N VAL A 60 0.47 15.75 -0.61
CA VAL A 60 -0.28 16.65 0.28
C VAL A 60 -0.65 17.95 -0.45
N ASN A 61 -1.93 18.13 -0.75
CA ASN A 61 -2.44 19.26 -1.52
C ASN A 61 -3.95 19.52 -1.27
N PHE A 62 -4.57 20.39 -2.08
CA PHE A 62 -5.98 20.74 -1.92
C PHE A 62 -6.96 19.58 -2.12
N PHE A 63 -6.55 18.50 -2.79
CA PHE A 63 -7.35 17.29 -2.99
C PHE A 63 -7.48 16.43 -1.71
N ASP A 64 -6.75 16.76 -0.64
CA ASP A 64 -6.86 16.10 0.66
C ASP A 64 -7.94 16.70 1.56
N ILE A 65 -8.47 17.88 1.22
CA ILE A 65 -9.35 18.66 2.12
C ILE A 65 -10.65 17.90 2.42
N ASP A 66 -11.34 17.39 1.40
CA ASP A 66 -12.62 16.70 1.60
C ASP A 66 -12.43 15.41 2.41
N SER A 67 -11.34 14.70 2.17
CA SER A 67 -10.96 13.47 2.88
C SER A 67 -10.54 13.76 4.32
N PHE A 68 -9.81 14.85 4.57
CA PHE A 68 -9.49 15.34 5.90
C PHE A 68 -10.75 15.69 6.71
N VAL A 69 -11.69 16.43 6.09
CA VAL A 69 -12.97 16.76 6.73
C VAL A 69 -13.76 15.49 7.04
N LEU A 70 -13.76 14.51 6.15
CA LEU A 70 -14.40 13.22 6.39
C LEU A 70 -13.74 12.49 7.57
N ALA A 71 -12.41 12.42 7.63
CA ALA A 71 -11.67 11.81 8.73
C ALA A 71 -12.01 12.42 10.09
N VAL A 72 -12.10 13.75 10.19
CA VAL A 72 -12.42 14.44 11.45
C VAL A 72 -13.91 14.32 11.84
N THR A 73 -14.83 14.29 10.85
CA THR A 73 -16.27 14.33 11.13
C THR A 73 -16.94 12.96 11.21
N ASP A 74 -16.45 11.97 10.46
CA ASP A 74 -16.92 10.58 10.45
C ASP A 74 -15.76 9.62 10.12
N PRO A 75 -14.91 9.29 11.12
CA PRO A 75 -13.77 8.39 10.94
C PRO A 75 -14.16 7.03 10.35
N VAL A 76 -15.34 6.51 10.69
CA VAL A 76 -15.82 5.22 10.18
C VAL A 76 -16.16 5.31 8.70
N ALA A 77 -16.78 6.42 8.26
CA ALA A 77 -17.01 6.66 6.85
C ALA A 77 -15.70 6.92 6.08
N TYR A 78 -14.71 7.57 6.72
CA TYR A 78 -13.38 7.74 6.17
C TYR A 78 -12.69 6.40 5.92
N GLU A 79 -12.59 5.54 6.93
CA GLU A 79 -11.99 4.20 6.81
C GLU A 79 -12.71 3.34 5.75
N ALA A 80 -14.03 3.51 5.58
CA ALA A 80 -14.78 2.82 4.54
C ALA A 80 -14.51 3.36 3.12
N ALA A 81 -14.23 4.66 2.99
CA ALA A 81 -13.93 5.32 1.71
C ALA A 81 -12.47 5.15 1.28
N TYR A 82 -11.55 5.10 2.24
CA TYR A 82 -10.11 5.01 2.05
C TYR A 82 -9.52 3.85 2.89
N PRO A 83 -9.87 2.59 2.57
CA PRO A 83 -9.54 1.43 3.42
C PRO A 83 -8.03 1.12 3.54
N ASP A 84 -7.24 1.64 2.61
CA ASP A 84 -5.78 1.48 2.58
C ASP A 84 -5.05 2.73 3.11
N CYS A 85 -5.78 3.72 3.62
CA CYS A 85 -5.25 4.99 4.12
C CYS A 85 -5.33 5.05 5.64
N ASP A 86 -4.23 5.39 6.30
CA ASP A 86 -4.20 5.46 7.77
C ASP A 86 -4.88 6.75 8.26
N LEU A 87 -5.91 6.60 9.09
CA LEU A 87 -6.61 7.72 9.72
C LEU A 87 -5.65 8.65 10.49
N LEU A 88 -4.58 8.11 11.08
CA LEU A 88 -3.59 8.89 11.82
C LEU A 88 -2.78 9.85 10.95
N LEU A 89 -2.89 9.79 9.61
CA LEU A 89 -2.33 10.84 8.74
C LEU A 89 -3.05 12.19 8.94
N ALA A 90 -4.25 12.19 9.53
CA ALA A 90 -4.98 13.40 9.88
C ALA A 90 -4.47 14.09 11.16
N ASP A 91 -3.71 13.39 12.01
CA ASP A 91 -3.06 13.95 13.21
C ASP A 91 -1.88 14.84 12.77
N CYS A 92 -2.23 16.04 12.30
CA CYS A 92 -1.29 17.00 11.71
C CYS A 92 -0.56 17.79 12.79
N ASN A 93 -1.14 17.88 14.01
CA ASN A 93 -0.49 18.56 15.13
C ASN A 93 0.42 17.63 15.97
N GLY A 94 0.29 16.31 15.81
CA GLY A 94 1.12 15.28 16.42
C GLY A 94 0.78 14.97 17.88
N ASP A 95 -0.46 15.23 18.33
CA ASP A 95 -0.91 15.01 19.71
C ASP A 95 -1.53 13.62 19.95
N GLY A 96 -1.67 12.82 18.88
CA GLY A 96 -2.21 11.47 18.92
C GLY A 96 -3.73 11.40 18.82
N ALA A 97 -4.42 12.53 18.64
CA ALA A 97 -5.84 12.60 18.33
C ALA A 97 -6.05 13.09 16.90
N VAL A 98 -7.19 12.70 16.31
CA VAL A 98 -7.67 13.24 15.04
C VAL A 98 -8.92 14.03 15.35
N ASP A 99 -8.79 15.35 15.42
CA ASP A 99 -9.89 16.24 15.75
C ASP A 99 -9.74 17.64 15.13
N PHE A 100 -10.57 18.59 15.58
CA PHE A 100 -10.57 19.95 15.03
C PHE A 100 -9.27 20.73 15.33
N PHE A 101 -8.44 20.28 16.28
CA PHE A 101 -7.15 20.90 16.59
C PHE A 101 -6.07 20.59 15.53
N ASP A 102 -6.34 19.70 14.58
CA ASP A 102 -5.44 19.39 13.46
C ASP A 102 -5.56 20.38 12.29
N ILE A 103 -6.66 21.14 12.20
CA ILE A 103 -6.99 21.97 11.02
C ILE A 103 -5.88 22.97 10.69
N ASP A 104 -5.39 23.72 11.68
CA ASP A 104 -4.37 24.75 11.45
C ASP A 104 -3.05 24.13 10.96
N ALA A 105 -2.69 22.96 11.52
CA ALA A 105 -1.50 22.23 11.12
C ALA A 105 -1.65 21.63 9.71
N PHE A 106 -2.81 21.06 9.39
CA PHE A 106 -3.12 20.55 8.07
C PHE A 106 -3.05 21.64 6.99
N VAL A 107 -3.62 22.82 7.24
CA VAL A 107 -3.55 23.95 6.31
C VAL A 107 -2.11 24.40 6.07
N ALA A 108 -1.25 24.35 7.11
CA ALA A 108 0.16 24.66 6.98
C ALA A 108 0.95 23.63 6.14
N LEU A 109 0.44 22.41 5.97
CA LEU A 109 1.04 21.41 5.07
C LEU A 109 0.67 21.65 3.60
N ILE A 110 -0.51 22.22 3.32
CA ILE A 110 -0.98 22.52 1.96
C ILE A 110 -0.33 23.79 1.39
N ILE A 111 -0.11 24.80 2.24
CA ILE A 111 0.37 26.12 1.82
C ILE A 111 1.87 26.23 2.11
N PRO A 112 2.74 26.38 1.09
CA PRO A 112 4.19 26.51 1.26
C PRO A 112 4.64 27.84 1.87
#